data_AF-A0A924HSP8-F1
#
_entry.id   AF-A0A924HSP8-F1
#
_cell.length_a   1.000
_cell.length_b   1.000
_cell.length_c   1.000
_cell.angle_alpha   90.00
_cell.angle_beta   90.00
_cell.angle_gamma   90.00
#
_symmetry.space_group_name_H-M   'P 1'
#
loop_
_entity.id
_entity.type
_entity.pdbx_description
1 polymer ?
#
loop_
_entity_poly.entity_id
_entity_poly.type
_entity_poly.pdbx_seq_one_letter_code
_entity_poly.pdbx_strand_id
1 'polypeptide(L)'
;KIDGIRLWSSLLVPNADGIDITSSFNVVIANSDIRTGDDAIAVVSYSHHFEIPGYKGIKKDCETKLKTGYWWGNGEPIHISAVRCNPDVKLGQIKNVNFSNIICEGENGILVYGSDENTIENLCFKNVTFKITDSKLSNVAGGNIDLRGQMYAHRNIFSHDIPALYASKVKELTIDDFKLQWDTGLPSFFTNGILVNDFKNLKINNFQGSASPSNSALKSITLKDGFGFKSDVDKSAVQLENVK
;
A
#
# COMPACT_ATOMS: atom_id res chain seq x y z
N LYS A 1 -11.31 8.03 -13.89
CA LYS A 1 -10.06 8.83 -13.85
C LYS A 1 -10.27 9.98 -12.89
N ILE A 2 -9.31 10.23 -12.01
CA ILE A 2 -9.23 11.38 -11.11
C ILE A 2 -7.89 12.06 -11.40
N ASP A 3 -7.90 13.39 -11.52
CA ASP A 3 -6.75 14.15 -12.06
C ASP A 3 -6.74 15.56 -11.48
N GLY A 4 -5.57 16.03 -11.02
CA GLY A 4 -5.39 17.40 -10.55
C GLY A 4 -6.13 17.77 -9.26
N ILE A 5 -6.67 16.80 -8.50
CA ILE A 5 -7.51 17.11 -7.34
C ILE A 5 -6.68 17.48 -6.10
N ARG A 6 -7.30 18.22 -5.19
CA ARG A 6 -6.81 18.42 -3.83
C ARG A 6 -7.88 18.01 -2.84
N LEU A 7 -7.57 17.07 -1.97
CA LEU A 7 -8.51 16.48 -1.03
C LEU A 7 -7.84 16.40 0.34
N TRP A 8 -8.24 17.31 1.24
CA TRP A 8 -7.63 17.45 2.56
C TRP A 8 -8.71 17.27 3.63
N SER A 9 -8.63 16.18 4.38
CA SER A 9 -9.39 15.98 5.62
C SER A 9 -8.51 16.31 6.83
N SER A 10 -8.98 16.02 8.05
CA SER A 10 -8.22 16.25 9.27
C SER A 10 -7.41 15.00 9.63
N LEU A 11 -6.09 15.14 9.78
CA LEU A 11 -5.17 14.06 10.20
C LEU A 11 -5.54 13.41 11.56
N LEU A 12 -6.44 14.06 12.33
CA LEU A 12 -6.89 13.64 13.66
C LEU A 12 -8.29 13.01 13.67
N VAL A 13 -9.03 13.03 12.57
CA VAL A 13 -10.35 12.40 12.45
C VAL A 13 -10.15 10.96 11.95
N PRO A 14 -10.73 9.92 12.60
CA PRO A 14 -10.69 8.55 12.09
C PRO A 14 -11.66 8.37 10.92
N ASN A 15 -11.35 7.42 10.04
CA ASN A 15 -12.11 7.14 8.81
C ASN A 15 -12.35 8.41 7.98
N ALA A 16 -11.29 9.21 7.86
CA ALA A 16 -11.25 10.45 7.09
C ALA A 16 -10.43 10.25 5.81
N ASP A 17 -10.71 9.13 5.14
CA ASP A 17 -10.10 8.55 3.95
C ASP A 17 -10.12 9.51 2.76
N GLY A 18 -9.23 9.25 1.78
CA GLY A 18 -8.98 10.17 0.68
C GLY A 18 -9.80 9.87 -0.55
N ILE A 19 -9.37 8.85 -1.30
CA ILE A 19 -10.10 8.37 -2.47
C ILE A 19 -10.42 6.89 -2.29
N ASP A 20 -11.67 6.62 -1.93
CA ASP A 20 -12.25 5.28 -2.00
C ASP A 20 -12.58 4.93 -3.46
N ILE A 21 -11.95 3.88 -3.97
CA ILE A 21 -12.23 3.30 -5.28
C ILE A 21 -12.89 1.94 -5.05
N THR A 22 -14.20 1.97 -4.85
CA THR A 22 -15.04 0.78 -4.70
C THR A 22 -15.34 0.11 -6.04
N SER A 23 -15.06 -1.19 -6.16
CA SER A 23 -15.54 -2.11 -7.21
C SER A 23 -15.47 -1.56 -8.66
N SER A 24 -14.42 -0.81 -8.95
CA SER A 24 -14.23 -0.10 -10.22
C SER A 24 -13.08 -0.68 -11.04
N PHE A 25 -13.14 -0.54 -12.36
CA PHE A 25 -12.11 -0.99 -13.30
C PHE A 25 -11.59 0.17 -14.15
N ASN A 26 -10.35 0.05 -14.67
CA ASN A 26 -9.70 1.09 -15.48
C ASN A 26 -9.61 2.45 -14.73
N VAL A 27 -9.08 2.41 -13.52
CA VAL A 27 -8.96 3.61 -12.66
C VAL A 27 -7.53 4.15 -12.70
N VAL A 28 -7.47 5.47 -12.87
CA VAL A 28 -6.25 6.27 -12.96
C VAL A 28 -6.41 7.40 -11.97
N ILE A 29 -5.48 7.53 -11.03
CA ILE A 29 -5.25 8.72 -10.22
C ILE A 29 -3.93 9.33 -10.67
N ALA A 30 -3.94 10.63 -10.95
CA ALA A 30 -2.75 11.39 -11.36
C ALA A 30 -2.75 12.80 -10.75
N ASN A 31 -1.55 13.36 -10.60
CA ASN A 31 -1.33 14.80 -10.37
C ASN A 31 -2.10 15.40 -9.17
N SER A 32 -2.41 14.59 -8.14
CA SER A 32 -3.33 14.94 -7.05
C SER A 32 -2.62 15.00 -5.69
N ASP A 33 -3.06 15.92 -4.83
CA ASP A 33 -2.52 16.18 -3.48
C ASP A 33 -3.59 15.85 -2.44
N ILE A 34 -3.44 14.68 -1.82
CA ILE A 34 -4.42 14.04 -0.94
C ILE A 34 -3.81 13.96 0.47
N ARG A 35 -4.54 14.34 1.52
CA ARG A 35 -4.06 14.36 2.90
C ARG A 35 -5.18 14.03 3.87
N THR A 36 -4.98 13.01 4.69
CA THR A 36 -6.10 12.25 5.27
C THR A 36 -5.84 11.81 6.70
N GLY A 37 -6.94 11.63 7.44
CA GLY A 37 -6.88 11.02 8.77
C GLY A 37 -6.58 9.52 8.71
N ASP A 38 -6.99 8.85 7.63
CA ASP A 38 -6.76 7.43 7.35
C ASP A 38 -6.22 7.26 5.91
N ASP A 39 -6.46 6.13 5.25
CA ASP A 39 -5.97 5.77 3.91
C ASP A 39 -6.10 6.94 2.91
N ALA A 40 -4.99 7.35 2.30
CA ALA A 40 -5.01 8.43 1.29
C ALA A 40 -5.62 7.96 -0.05
N ILE A 41 -5.41 6.68 -0.41
CA ILE A 41 -6.13 6.03 -1.52
C ILE A 41 -6.39 4.57 -1.12
N ALA A 42 -7.67 4.20 -1.02
CA ALA A 42 -8.13 2.84 -0.81
C ALA A 42 -8.73 2.29 -2.12
N VAL A 43 -8.15 1.23 -2.70
CA VAL A 43 -8.70 0.55 -3.89
C VAL A 43 -9.21 -0.83 -3.47
N VAL A 44 -10.54 -0.98 -3.46
CA VAL A 44 -11.23 -1.97 -2.63
C VAL A 44 -12.48 -2.51 -3.33
N SER A 45 -12.94 -3.70 -2.94
CA SER A 45 -14.03 -4.42 -3.63
C SER A 45 -15.20 -4.80 -2.70
N TYR A 46 -16.18 -3.92 -2.60
CA TYR A 46 -17.45 -4.13 -1.89
C TYR A 46 -18.63 -3.49 -2.66
N SER A 47 -19.88 -3.66 -2.20
CA SER A 47 -21.08 -3.38 -3.01
C SER A 47 -21.80 -2.04 -2.74
N HIS A 48 -21.60 -1.38 -1.59
CA HIS A 48 -22.27 -0.12 -1.20
C HIS A 48 -21.37 0.75 -0.29
N HIS A 49 -21.55 2.08 -0.24
CA HIS A 49 -20.92 3.04 0.72
C HIS A 49 -21.71 4.39 0.81
N PHE A 50 -21.42 5.26 1.80
CA PHE A 50 -22.18 6.50 2.14
C PHE A 50 -21.31 7.68 2.70
N GLU A 51 -21.67 8.94 2.36
CA GLU A 51 -21.29 10.27 2.98
C GLU A 51 -19.77 10.60 3.14
N ILE A 52 -19.25 11.74 3.65
CA ILE A 52 -19.75 13.01 4.28
C ILE A 52 -18.96 14.24 3.71
N PRO A 53 -19.51 15.47 3.52
CA PRO A 53 -18.79 16.61 2.90
C PRO A 53 -18.35 17.78 3.83
N GLY A 54 -17.17 18.36 3.55
CA GLY A 54 -16.89 19.81 3.73
C GLY A 54 -15.79 20.24 4.72
N TYR A 55 -14.59 20.64 4.24
CA TYR A 55 -13.52 21.27 5.05
C TYR A 55 -12.64 22.25 4.22
N LYS A 56 -11.85 23.11 4.89
CA LYS A 56 -10.87 24.07 4.27
C LYS A 56 -9.70 24.35 5.22
N GLY A 57 -8.50 24.67 4.71
CA GLY A 57 -7.42 25.19 5.58
C GLY A 57 -6.02 25.35 4.99
N ILE A 58 -5.21 24.28 5.01
CA ILE A 58 -3.74 24.37 5.15
C ILE A 58 -3.00 23.47 4.13
N LYS A 59 -1.83 23.92 3.64
CA LYS A 59 -0.94 23.17 2.72
C LYS A 59 0.06 22.26 3.44
N LYS A 60 0.41 21.14 2.80
CA LYS A 60 1.42 20.11 3.13
C LYS A 60 1.54 19.13 1.93
N ASP A 61 2.22 18.00 2.08
CA ASP A 61 2.21 16.86 1.14
C ASP A 61 1.48 15.65 1.75
N CYS A 62 1.20 14.58 1.00
CA CYS A 62 0.42 13.43 1.49
C CYS A 62 1.05 12.81 2.75
N GLU A 63 0.29 12.74 3.85
CA GLU A 63 0.72 12.26 5.18
C GLU A 63 -0.35 11.31 5.74
N THR A 64 0.00 10.06 6.04
CA THR A 64 -0.88 9.07 6.72
C THR A 64 -0.35 8.65 8.09
N LYS A 65 -1.23 8.15 8.99
CA LYS A 65 -0.92 7.92 10.41
C LYS A 65 -1.49 6.63 10.97
N LEU A 66 -0.70 5.93 11.80
CA LEU A 66 -1.15 4.75 12.57
C LEU A 66 -2.22 5.15 13.60
N LYS A 67 -3.09 4.19 13.96
CA LYS A 67 -4.21 4.36 14.91
C LYS A 67 -4.24 3.20 15.91
N THR A 68 -5.01 3.35 16.99
CA THR A 68 -5.27 2.27 17.96
C THR A 68 -6.77 2.12 18.22
N GLY A 69 -7.21 0.88 18.49
CA GLY A 69 -8.58 0.58 18.91
C GLY A 69 -9.46 -0.01 17.79
N TYR A 70 -10.75 0.34 17.82
CA TYR A 70 -11.81 -0.32 17.03
C TYR A 70 -11.82 0.03 15.52
N TRP A 71 -11.04 1.03 15.10
CA TRP A 71 -11.06 1.67 13.78
C TRP A 71 -10.22 0.92 12.76
N TRP A 72 -10.74 0.71 11.54
CA TRP A 72 -10.06 0.00 10.45
C TRP A 72 -9.08 0.94 9.75
N GLY A 73 -7.95 0.40 9.29
CA GLY A 73 -6.81 1.14 8.71
C GLY A 73 -5.60 1.16 9.66
N ASN A 74 -4.39 1.04 9.11
CA ASN A 74 -3.12 1.12 9.83
C ASN A 74 -2.21 2.25 9.28
N GLY A 75 -2.77 3.25 8.59
CA GLY A 75 -2.01 4.41 8.09
C GLY A 75 -1.19 4.16 6.83
N GLU A 76 -1.58 3.17 6.02
CA GLU A 76 -1.02 2.92 4.69
C GLU A 76 -1.26 4.11 3.73
N PRO A 77 -0.23 4.66 3.05
CA PRO A 77 -0.42 5.78 2.11
C PRO A 77 -1.13 5.35 0.81
N ILE A 78 -1.09 4.05 0.48
CA ILE A 78 -1.90 3.42 -0.57
C ILE A 78 -2.25 2.01 -0.07
N HIS A 79 -3.56 1.74 0.03
CA HIS A 79 -4.10 0.43 0.39
C HIS A 79 -4.86 -0.18 -0.79
N ILE A 80 -4.58 -1.43 -1.13
CA ILE A 80 -5.31 -2.20 -2.15
C ILE A 80 -5.58 -3.58 -1.59
N SER A 81 -6.86 -3.97 -1.44
CA SER A 81 -7.19 -5.31 -0.96
C SER A 81 -8.35 -5.97 -1.72
N ALA A 82 -8.10 -7.20 -2.18
CA ALA A 82 -9.07 -8.08 -2.80
C ALA A 82 -9.37 -9.25 -1.85
N VAL A 83 -10.14 -8.95 -0.80
CA VAL A 83 -10.55 -9.89 0.25
C VAL A 83 -12.07 -9.90 0.40
N ARG A 84 -12.67 -11.08 0.60
CA ARG A 84 -14.13 -11.23 0.65
C ARG A 84 -14.67 -10.94 2.07
N CYS A 85 -15.56 -9.95 2.16
CA CYS A 85 -16.14 -9.48 3.43
C CYS A 85 -17.35 -10.30 3.92
N ASN A 86 -18.13 -10.87 2.99
CA ASN A 86 -19.31 -11.67 3.28
C ASN A 86 -19.23 -12.99 2.48
N PRO A 87 -19.35 -14.18 3.10
CA PRO A 87 -19.23 -15.47 2.40
C PRO A 87 -20.21 -15.65 1.24
N ASP A 88 -21.39 -15.05 1.29
CA ASP A 88 -22.43 -15.20 0.27
C ASP A 88 -22.27 -14.25 -0.93
N VAL A 89 -21.35 -13.27 -0.83
CA VAL A 89 -21.08 -12.27 -1.88
C VAL A 89 -19.80 -12.65 -2.63
N LYS A 90 -19.89 -12.80 -3.96
CA LYS A 90 -18.71 -13.07 -4.81
C LYS A 90 -17.76 -11.87 -4.81
N LEU A 91 -16.47 -12.13 -4.67
CA LEU A 91 -15.43 -11.08 -4.65
C LEU A 91 -15.27 -10.41 -6.02
N GLY A 92 -15.26 -9.06 -6.04
CA GLY A 92 -15.02 -8.25 -7.24
C GLY A 92 -13.56 -8.30 -7.70
N GLN A 93 -13.32 -8.23 -9.01
CA GLN A 93 -11.95 -8.23 -9.54
C GLN A 93 -11.35 -6.82 -9.58
N ILE A 94 -10.26 -6.59 -8.84
CA ILE A 94 -9.44 -5.38 -8.97
C ILE A 94 -8.48 -5.56 -10.14
N LYS A 95 -8.66 -4.77 -11.21
CA LYS A 95 -7.74 -4.77 -12.35
C LYS A 95 -7.65 -3.47 -13.14
N ASN A 96 -6.55 -3.31 -13.87
CA ASN A 96 -6.21 -2.14 -14.68
C ASN A 96 -6.17 -0.86 -13.82
N VAL A 97 -5.29 -0.84 -12.82
CA VAL A 97 -5.17 0.24 -11.84
C VAL A 97 -3.81 0.93 -12.01
N ASN A 98 -3.82 2.26 -12.11
CA ASN A 98 -2.61 3.06 -12.33
C ASN A 98 -2.49 4.20 -11.30
N PHE A 99 -1.41 4.16 -10.53
CA PHE A 99 -0.96 5.19 -9.61
C PHE A 99 0.21 5.93 -10.25
N SER A 100 0.12 7.25 -10.42
CA SER A 100 1.19 8.00 -11.07
C SER A 100 1.39 9.42 -10.56
N ASN A 101 2.66 9.86 -10.53
CA ASN A 101 3.09 11.18 -10.05
C ASN A 101 2.66 11.44 -8.59
N ILE A 102 3.04 10.54 -7.69
CA ILE A 102 2.68 10.58 -6.26
C ILE A 102 3.89 10.96 -5.42
N ILE A 103 3.70 11.85 -4.45
CA ILE A 103 4.64 12.11 -3.36
C ILE A 103 3.88 11.91 -2.05
N CYS A 104 4.38 11.02 -1.19
CA CYS A 104 3.75 10.68 0.08
C CYS A 104 4.74 10.42 1.21
N GLU A 105 4.26 10.64 2.43
CA GLU A 105 4.85 10.28 3.70
C GLU A 105 3.82 9.43 4.48
N GLY A 106 4.28 8.44 5.24
CA GLY A 106 3.37 7.54 5.96
C GLY A 106 4.02 6.83 7.13
N GLU A 107 3.22 6.61 8.18
CA GLU A 107 3.61 5.87 9.39
C GLU A 107 3.56 4.33 9.18
N ASN A 108 3.22 3.85 7.98
CA ASN A 108 3.16 2.45 7.56
C ASN A 108 3.41 2.34 6.03
N GLY A 109 3.71 1.15 5.51
CA GLY A 109 4.06 0.89 4.10
C GLY A 109 2.88 0.88 3.13
N ILE A 110 3.15 0.82 1.81
CA ILE A 110 2.13 0.57 0.78
C ILE A 110 1.70 -0.91 0.84
N LEU A 111 0.39 -1.17 0.88
CA LEU A 111 -0.17 -2.52 1.00
C LEU A 111 -0.96 -2.92 -0.26
N VAL A 112 -0.57 -4.02 -0.90
CA VAL A 112 -1.28 -4.63 -2.03
C VAL A 112 -1.57 -6.10 -1.73
N TYR A 113 -2.79 -6.41 -1.32
CA TYR A 113 -3.18 -7.72 -0.79
C TYR A 113 -4.27 -8.39 -1.64
N GLY A 114 -3.86 -9.24 -2.59
CA GLY A 114 -4.78 -10.16 -3.28
C GLY A 114 -5.13 -11.39 -2.44
N SER A 115 -5.99 -12.26 -2.97
CA SER A 115 -6.36 -13.53 -2.33
C SER A 115 -6.39 -14.69 -3.33
N ASP A 116 -6.49 -15.93 -2.83
CA ASP A 116 -6.61 -17.13 -3.68
C ASP A 116 -7.88 -17.15 -4.54
N GLU A 117 -8.93 -16.42 -4.14
CA GLU A 117 -10.12 -16.20 -4.97
C GLU A 117 -9.88 -15.16 -6.07
N ASN A 118 -9.08 -14.13 -5.79
CA ASN A 118 -8.96 -12.96 -6.66
C ASN A 118 -7.57 -12.32 -6.57
N THR A 119 -6.77 -12.54 -7.61
CA THR A 119 -5.46 -11.91 -7.78
C THR A 119 -5.61 -10.52 -8.40
N ILE A 120 -4.86 -9.55 -7.90
CA ILE A 120 -4.89 -8.16 -8.39
C ILE A 120 -4.14 -8.12 -9.73
N GLU A 121 -4.80 -7.68 -10.81
CA GLU A 121 -4.33 -7.85 -12.19
C GLU A 121 -4.02 -6.52 -12.91
N ASN A 122 -2.85 -6.41 -13.53
CA ASN A 122 -2.40 -5.21 -14.25
C ASN A 122 -2.45 -3.94 -13.37
N LEU A 123 -1.55 -3.90 -12.39
CA LEU A 123 -1.36 -2.80 -11.43
C LEU A 123 -0.04 -2.09 -11.74
N CYS A 124 -0.06 -0.76 -11.81
CA CYS A 124 1.11 0.06 -12.10
C CYS A 124 1.31 1.16 -11.06
N PHE A 125 2.53 1.26 -10.52
CA PHE A 125 3.04 2.41 -9.78
C PHE A 125 4.13 3.09 -10.61
N LYS A 126 3.96 4.37 -10.97
CA LYS A 126 4.92 5.10 -11.83
C LYS A 126 5.24 6.50 -11.30
N ASN A 127 6.53 6.85 -11.17
CA ASN A 127 6.98 8.13 -10.58
C ASN A 127 6.33 8.35 -9.21
N VAL A 128 6.79 7.56 -8.23
CA VAL A 128 6.35 7.61 -6.84
C VAL A 128 7.54 7.99 -5.96
N THR A 129 7.38 8.98 -5.09
CA THR A 129 8.33 9.29 -4.03
C THR A 129 7.65 9.04 -2.69
N PHE A 130 8.17 8.10 -1.90
CA PHE A 130 7.59 7.69 -0.63
C PHE A 130 8.60 7.84 0.52
N LYS A 131 8.18 8.41 1.64
CA LYS A 131 8.94 8.51 2.89
C LYS A 131 8.22 7.79 4.03
N ILE A 132 8.86 6.80 4.66
CA ILE A 132 8.36 6.21 5.90
C ILE A 132 8.83 7.02 7.11
N THR A 133 7.91 7.30 8.04
CA THR A 133 8.17 7.96 9.34
C THR A 133 7.74 7.10 10.52
N ASP A 134 8.29 7.39 11.71
CA ASP A 134 7.88 6.69 12.93
C ASP A 134 6.58 7.26 13.50
N SER A 135 5.73 6.38 14.02
CA SER A 135 4.55 6.75 14.79
C SER A 135 4.79 6.71 16.29
N LYS A 136 4.19 7.65 17.01
CA LYS A 136 4.02 7.55 18.47
C LYS A 136 3.21 6.31 18.89
N LEU A 137 2.52 5.65 17.96
CA LEU A 137 1.77 4.41 18.17
C LEU A 137 2.48 3.15 17.64
N SER A 138 3.69 3.25 17.07
CA SER A 138 4.44 2.11 16.52
C SER A 138 4.56 0.93 17.50
N ASN A 139 4.82 1.22 18.78
CA ASN A 139 4.99 0.23 19.85
C ASN A 139 3.69 -0.46 20.30
N VAL A 140 2.52 -0.03 19.82
CA VAL A 140 1.19 -0.54 20.22
C VAL A 140 0.27 -0.89 19.06
N ALA A 141 0.59 -0.44 17.84
CA ALA A 141 -0.20 -0.68 16.63
C ALA A 141 0.64 -1.00 15.37
N GLY A 142 1.98 -0.99 15.44
CA GLY A 142 2.84 -1.33 14.31
C GLY A 142 3.06 -2.85 14.13
N GLY A 143 3.78 -3.23 13.07
CA GLY A 143 4.19 -4.64 12.84
C GLY A 143 3.04 -5.62 12.57
N ASN A 144 1.95 -5.14 11.98
CA ASN A 144 0.79 -5.94 11.61
C ASN A 144 0.09 -5.36 10.36
N ILE A 145 -0.54 -6.25 9.60
CA ILE A 145 -1.43 -5.88 8.49
C ILE A 145 -2.87 -5.87 9.02
N ASP A 146 -3.61 -4.80 8.69
CA ASP A 146 -5.04 -4.70 8.92
C ASP A 146 -5.82 -4.94 7.62
N LEU A 147 -6.79 -5.85 7.69
CA LEU A 147 -7.77 -6.16 6.64
C LEU A 147 -9.18 -6.25 7.25
N ARG A 148 -9.42 -5.60 8.40
CA ARG A 148 -10.73 -5.58 9.07
C ARG A 148 -11.85 -5.24 8.08
N GLY A 149 -12.89 -6.06 8.13
CA GLY A 149 -13.95 -6.09 7.13
C GLY A 149 -13.99 -7.43 6.38
N GLN A 150 -12.85 -8.13 6.21
CA GLN A 150 -12.86 -9.48 5.64
C GLN A 150 -13.52 -10.53 6.57
N MET A 151 -14.02 -11.64 6.02
CA MET A 151 -14.96 -12.51 6.74
C MET A 151 -14.35 -13.35 7.88
N TYR A 152 -13.05 -13.69 7.82
CA TYR A 152 -12.44 -14.68 8.71
C TYR A 152 -11.68 -14.01 9.85
N ALA A 153 -12.29 -13.82 11.03
CA ALA A 153 -11.74 -12.96 12.09
C ALA A 153 -10.22 -13.09 12.40
N HIS A 154 -9.62 -14.28 12.25
CA HIS A 154 -8.17 -14.51 12.41
C HIS A 154 -7.26 -13.83 11.35
N ARG A 155 -7.84 -13.24 10.30
CA ARG A 155 -7.15 -12.45 9.25
C ARG A 155 -7.56 -10.98 9.24
N ASN A 156 -8.33 -10.52 10.24
CA ASN A 156 -8.70 -9.11 10.36
C ASN A 156 -7.48 -8.27 10.72
N ILE A 157 -6.71 -8.69 11.72
CA ILE A 157 -5.41 -8.09 12.07
C ILE A 157 -4.46 -9.26 12.34
N PHE A 158 -3.27 -9.24 11.75
CA PHE A 158 -2.25 -10.27 11.97
C PHE A 158 -0.84 -9.69 11.89
N SER A 159 0.06 -10.20 12.74
CA SER A 159 1.45 -9.75 12.77
C SER A 159 2.15 -10.04 11.43
N HIS A 160 2.86 -9.05 10.91
CA HIS A 160 3.57 -9.10 9.65
C HIS A 160 4.65 -8.02 9.60
N ASP A 161 5.81 -8.33 9.03
CA ASP A 161 6.85 -7.33 8.77
C ASP A 161 6.38 -6.30 7.74
N ILE A 162 6.80 -5.04 7.90
CA ILE A 162 6.36 -3.91 7.08
C ILE A 162 7.49 -3.51 6.11
N PRO A 163 7.48 -4.01 4.86
CA PRO A 163 8.28 -3.41 3.79
C PRO A 163 7.64 -2.08 3.36
N ALA A 164 8.39 -1.20 2.67
CA ALA A 164 7.81 0.06 2.20
C ALA A 164 6.80 -0.12 1.05
N LEU A 165 6.88 -1.22 0.30
CA LEU A 165 5.79 -1.71 -0.53
C LEU A 165 5.69 -3.23 -0.36
N TYR A 166 4.58 -3.70 0.22
CA TYR A 166 4.20 -5.10 0.23
C TYR A 166 3.22 -5.39 -0.91
N ALA A 167 3.48 -6.44 -1.68
CA ALA A 167 2.52 -6.96 -2.64
C ALA A 167 2.39 -8.48 -2.52
N SER A 168 1.16 -8.99 -2.51
CA SER A 168 0.85 -10.42 -2.41
C SER A 168 -0.27 -10.80 -3.39
N LYS A 169 -0.16 -11.96 -4.04
CA LYS A 169 -1.18 -12.52 -4.96
C LYS A 169 -1.47 -11.58 -6.14
N VAL A 170 -0.42 -11.20 -6.89
CA VAL A 170 -0.47 -10.18 -7.96
C VAL A 170 -0.12 -10.71 -9.35
N LYS A 171 -0.79 -10.20 -10.38
CA LYS A 171 -0.52 -10.50 -11.80
C LYS A 171 -0.24 -9.21 -12.57
N GLU A 172 0.82 -9.18 -13.38
CA GLU A 172 1.22 -8.02 -14.19
C GLU A 172 1.42 -6.74 -13.34
N LEU A 173 2.10 -6.87 -12.20
CA LEU A 173 2.55 -5.73 -11.39
C LEU A 173 3.76 -5.03 -12.06
N THR A 174 3.68 -3.72 -12.21
CA THR A 174 4.78 -2.85 -12.67
C THR A 174 5.05 -1.76 -11.64
N ILE A 175 6.31 -1.62 -11.23
CA ILE A 175 6.84 -0.52 -10.41
C ILE A 175 7.91 0.17 -11.26
N ASP A 176 7.81 1.48 -11.47
CA ASP A 176 8.71 2.24 -12.36
C ASP A 176 8.99 3.66 -11.82
N ASP A 177 10.27 4.00 -11.63
CA ASP A 177 10.71 5.24 -10.98
C ASP A 177 10.09 5.43 -9.58
N PHE A 178 10.40 4.51 -8.68
CA PHE A 178 9.98 4.53 -7.29
C PHE A 178 11.15 4.93 -6.40
N LYS A 179 11.04 6.06 -5.72
CA LYS A 179 12.05 6.64 -4.82
C LYS A 179 11.59 6.47 -3.38
N LEU A 180 12.42 5.84 -2.55
CA LEU A 180 12.11 5.52 -1.15
C LEU A 180 13.05 6.26 -0.20
N GLN A 181 12.47 6.86 0.82
CA GLN A 181 13.16 7.44 1.96
C GLN A 181 12.68 6.78 3.27
N TRP A 182 13.59 6.65 4.23
CA TRP A 182 13.31 6.14 5.56
C TRP A 182 13.71 7.21 6.58
N ASP A 183 12.87 7.46 7.58
CA ASP A 183 13.26 8.24 8.75
C ASP A 183 14.23 7.45 9.66
N THR A 184 14.83 8.15 10.62
CA THR A 184 15.79 7.60 11.56
C THR A 184 15.11 6.98 12.78
N GLY A 185 15.70 5.91 13.33
CA GLY A 185 15.22 5.29 14.58
C GLY A 185 13.96 4.41 14.45
N LEU A 186 13.56 4.07 13.24
CA LEU A 186 12.34 3.29 12.96
C LEU A 186 12.31 1.92 13.69
N PRO A 187 11.12 1.43 14.06
CA PRO A 187 10.91 0.08 14.61
C PRO A 187 11.52 -1.06 13.77
N SER A 188 11.92 -2.14 14.45
CA SER A 188 12.53 -3.32 13.81
C SER A 188 11.56 -4.19 13.00
N PHE A 189 10.26 -3.88 12.97
CA PHE A 189 9.31 -4.52 12.06
C PHE A 189 9.38 -3.92 10.64
N PHE A 190 10.01 -2.76 10.44
CA PHE A 190 10.21 -2.20 9.10
C PHE A 190 11.36 -2.92 8.39
N THR A 191 11.12 -3.54 7.24
CA THR A 191 12.06 -4.50 6.60
C THR A 191 12.58 -4.05 5.23
N ASN A 192 12.01 -4.54 4.13
CA ASN A 192 12.54 -4.29 2.78
C ASN A 192 12.00 -2.98 2.19
N GLY A 193 12.65 -2.46 1.16
CA GLY A 193 12.07 -1.37 0.36
C GLY A 193 10.89 -1.85 -0.49
N ILE A 194 11.02 -3.02 -1.09
CA ILE A 194 9.93 -3.74 -1.77
C ILE A 194 9.96 -5.20 -1.32
N LEU A 195 8.80 -5.78 -0.97
CA LEU A 195 8.63 -7.23 -0.86
C LEU A 195 7.42 -7.66 -1.70
N VAL A 196 7.63 -8.57 -2.65
CA VAL A 196 6.54 -9.16 -3.46
C VAL A 196 6.49 -10.67 -3.27
N ASN A 197 5.31 -11.18 -2.94
CA ASN A 197 5.02 -12.59 -2.69
C ASN A 197 3.92 -13.09 -3.66
N ASP A 198 4.01 -14.34 -4.12
CA ASP A 198 3.05 -14.98 -5.05
C ASP A 198 2.67 -14.05 -6.23
N PHE A 199 3.58 -13.95 -7.20
CA PHE A 199 3.43 -13.04 -8.34
C PHE A 199 3.57 -13.73 -9.70
N LYS A 200 2.86 -13.18 -10.68
CA LYS A 200 2.97 -13.55 -12.09
C LYS A 200 3.30 -12.31 -12.92
N ASN A 201 4.42 -12.33 -13.65
CA ASN A 201 4.90 -11.24 -14.52
C ASN A 201 5.13 -9.93 -13.73
N LEU A 202 6.21 -9.87 -12.94
CA LEU A 202 6.59 -8.67 -12.18
C LEU A 202 7.64 -7.83 -12.95
N LYS A 203 7.46 -6.50 -12.97
CA LYS A 203 8.47 -5.53 -13.41
C LYS A 203 8.81 -4.56 -12.29
N ILE A 204 10.10 -4.36 -12.02
CA ILE A 204 10.59 -3.29 -11.13
C ILE A 204 11.69 -2.54 -11.87
N ASN A 205 11.48 -1.26 -12.16
CA ASN A 205 12.41 -0.43 -12.91
C ASN A 205 12.72 0.88 -12.15
N ASN A 206 13.94 1.39 -12.29
CA ASN A 206 14.37 2.70 -11.76
C ASN A 206 14.14 2.87 -10.23
N PHE A 207 14.11 1.78 -9.46
CA PHE A 207 13.92 1.83 -8.00
C PHE A 207 15.15 2.44 -7.30
N GLN A 208 14.90 3.45 -6.48
CA GLN A 208 15.92 4.20 -5.73
C GLN A 208 15.60 4.08 -4.23
N GLY A 209 16.17 3.08 -3.56
CA GLY A 209 15.89 2.83 -2.15
C GLY A 209 16.68 1.68 -1.54
N SER A 210 16.60 1.57 -0.22
CA SER A 210 17.25 0.53 0.60
C SER A 210 16.21 -0.30 1.36
N ALA A 211 16.66 -1.38 2.01
CA ALA A 211 15.98 -1.87 3.21
C ALA A 211 15.95 -0.79 4.30
N SER A 212 15.07 -0.94 5.28
CA SER A 212 14.99 -0.08 6.47
C SER A 212 16.37 0.02 7.15
N PRO A 213 16.79 1.21 7.64
CA PRO A 213 18.03 1.35 8.41
C PRO A 213 18.13 0.36 9.58
N SER A 214 16.99 0.09 10.21
CA SER A 214 16.85 -0.82 11.36
C SER A 214 16.99 -2.30 11.00
N ASN A 215 16.92 -2.65 9.71
CA ASN A 215 17.14 -3.99 9.15
C ASN A 215 18.10 -3.95 7.96
N SER A 216 19.16 -3.13 8.05
CA SER A 216 20.13 -2.84 6.97
C SER A 216 20.93 -4.04 6.45
N ALA A 217 20.83 -5.22 7.07
CA ALA A 217 21.36 -6.49 6.56
C ALA A 217 20.46 -7.14 5.48
N LEU A 218 19.19 -6.75 5.38
CA LEU A 218 18.26 -7.24 4.36
C LEU A 218 18.53 -6.62 2.98
N LYS A 219 18.09 -7.31 1.92
CA LYS A 219 18.10 -6.76 0.56
C LYS A 219 17.02 -5.70 0.37
N SER A 220 17.28 -4.71 -0.47
CA SER A 220 16.32 -3.63 -0.76
C SER A 220 15.02 -4.16 -1.38
N ILE A 221 15.12 -5.23 -2.17
CA ILE A 221 13.99 -5.90 -2.82
C ILE A 221 14.03 -7.39 -2.44
N THR A 222 12.91 -7.95 -1.99
CA THR A 222 12.75 -9.40 -1.74
C THR A 222 11.56 -9.95 -2.52
N LEU A 223 11.78 -10.99 -3.32
CA LEU A 223 10.77 -11.58 -4.21
C LEU A 223 10.59 -13.07 -3.88
N LYS A 224 9.34 -13.48 -3.65
CA LYS A 224 8.98 -14.82 -3.18
C LYS A 224 7.90 -15.49 -4.04
N ASP A 225 8.04 -16.79 -4.25
CA ASP A 225 7.01 -17.70 -4.79
C ASP A 225 6.32 -17.25 -6.10
N GLY A 226 7.05 -16.54 -6.97
CA GLY A 226 6.52 -15.97 -8.21
C GLY A 226 7.28 -16.35 -9.48
N PHE A 227 6.85 -15.83 -10.63
CA PHE A 227 7.53 -16.05 -11.89
C PHE A 227 7.43 -14.90 -12.90
N GLY A 228 8.38 -14.86 -13.82
CA GLY A 228 8.45 -13.87 -14.90
C GLY A 228 8.92 -12.50 -14.43
N PHE A 229 9.80 -12.44 -13.42
CA PHE A 229 10.42 -11.21 -12.94
C PHE A 229 11.35 -10.59 -14.00
N LYS A 230 11.26 -9.28 -14.20
CA LYS A 230 12.16 -8.48 -15.06
C LYS A 230 12.47 -7.14 -14.39
N SER A 231 13.71 -6.66 -14.54
CA SER A 231 14.16 -5.45 -13.86
C SER A 231 15.45 -4.88 -14.47
N ASP A 232 15.67 -3.58 -14.27
CA ASP A 232 16.94 -2.87 -14.53
C ASP A 232 17.79 -2.66 -13.26
N VAL A 233 17.27 -2.99 -12.07
CA VAL A 233 17.94 -2.74 -10.78
C VAL A 233 19.17 -3.64 -10.60
N ASP A 234 20.10 -3.21 -9.74
CA ASP A 234 21.24 -4.05 -9.38
C ASP A 234 20.78 -5.35 -8.70
N LYS A 235 21.19 -6.49 -9.27
CA LYS A 235 20.96 -7.83 -8.74
C LYS A 235 21.51 -8.00 -7.32
N SER A 236 22.54 -7.23 -6.93
CA SER A 236 23.07 -7.25 -5.56
C SER A 236 22.06 -6.76 -4.51
N ALA A 237 21.06 -5.97 -4.93
CA ALA A 237 20.00 -5.43 -4.08
C ALA A 237 18.71 -6.28 -4.05
N VAL A 238 18.70 -7.44 -4.74
CA VAL A 238 17.52 -8.32 -4.86
C VAL A 238 17.76 -9.67 -4.19
N GLN A 239 16.82 -10.12 -3.37
CA GLN A 239 16.70 -11.48 -2.84
C GLN A 239 15.59 -12.23 -3.60
N LEU A 240 15.87 -13.47 -4.02
CA LEU A 240 14.93 -14.33 -4.75
C LEU A 240 14.70 -15.63 -3.97
N GLU A 241 13.46 -15.96 -3.67
CA GLU A 241 13.05 -17.21 -3.01
C GLU A 241 11.98 -17.89 -3.88
N ASN A 242 12.24 -19.11 -4.35
CA ASN A 242 11.37 -19.89 -5.24
C ASN A 242 10.97 -19.23 -6.60
N VAL A 243 11.57 -18.09 -6.96
CA VAL A 243 11.26 -17.33 -8.18
C VAL A 243 11.76 -18.02 -9.46
N LYS A 244 10.99 -17.93 -10.56
CA LYS A 244 11.25 -18.55 -11.87
C LYS A 244 11.17 -17.59 -13.07
#